data_AF-R9TAI5-F1
#
_entry.id   AF-R9TAI5-F1
#
_cell.length_a   1.000
_cell.length_b   1.000
_cell.length_c   1.000
_cell.angle_alpha   90.00
_cell.angle_beta   90.00
_cell.angle_gamma   90.00
#
_symmetry.space_group_name_H-M   'P 1'
#
loop_
_entity.id
_entity.type
_entity.pdbx_description
1 polymer ?
#
loop_
_entity_poly.entity_id
_entity_poly.type
_entity_poly.pdbx_seq_one_letter_code
_entity_poly.pdbx_strand_id
1 'polypeptide(L)'
;EAPDYGHGTTSEDMSYIAWITAMHDVLADKGIISGSTGDLQKGWKTLEAMIPGWSENAYGANSVDYQSIWKQDRLKADTATEEKDPSLYPSTQNGVEAINPLYNDMKSAYGSDNGFYLMHWLADVDDWYGFGGGSGKFTFINTFQRGEEESCFETVPHCCIEELKYGMKDGTHSGMKAIFNGVDKVPEQYSFTNAPDAEDRAIQAIYFANNYGLNTGDLSALAGKMGDQCRGDMFDKYYKAIGCQDIGAQSASGDGSQHFLMAWYTSWGGALETFYGGKYDWAWQIGCSHSHQFYQNPLAAYALAYDPAISGGMKAANAKKDYEKSLKRQIEMYLWLQSQQGPFAGGCTNSWRGRYEAYPSGHATFYDMAYVAHPVYADPGSNHWIG
;
A
#
# COMPACT_ATOMS: atom_id res chain seq x y z
N GLU A 1 8.49 -14.34 -8.95
CA GLU A 1 9.60 -13.58 -8.34
C GLU A 1 9.09 -12.57 -7.32
N ALA A 2 8.03 -11.83 -7.67
CA ALA A 2 7.08 -11.24 -6.73
C ALA A 2 5.65 -11.50 -7.26
N PRO A 3 5.31 -11.12 -8.51
CA PRO A 3 4.26 -11.81 -9.25
C PRO A 3 4.68 -13.25 -9.56
N ASP A 4 3.71 -14.14 -9.70
CA ASP A 4 3.90 -15.56 -9.99
C ASP A 4 3.58 -15.93 -11.46
N TYR A 5 3.04 -14.98 -12.23
CA TYR A 5 2.72 -15.13 -13.65
C TYR A 5 3.12 -13.87 -14.44
N GLY A 6 3.70 -14.07 -15.64
CA GLY A 6 4.36 -13.01 -16.40
C GLY A 6 3.45 -12.03 -17.15
N HIS A 7 2.16 -12.34 -17.32
CA HIS A 7 1.15 -11.35 -17.73
C HIS A 7 0.32 -10.85 -16.53
N GLY A 8 0.81 -11.06 -15.31
CA GLY A 8 0.49 -10.16 -14.22
C GLY A 8 1.17 -8.80 -14.42
N THR A 9 0.64 -7.76 -13.82
CA THR A 9 1.31 -6.45 -13.75
C THR A 9 1.21 -5.88 -12.34
N THR A 10 2.06 -4.91 -12.05
CA THR A 10 2.19 -4.33 -10.73
C THR A 10 2.07 -2.81 -10.74
N SER A 11 1.80 -2.24 -9.56
CA SER A 11 1.97 -0.81 -9.34
C SER A 11 3.41 -0.35 -9.65
N GLU A 12 4.41 -1.22 -9.42
CA GLU A 12 5.81 -0.97 -9.80
C GLU A 12 5.93 -0.74 -11.32
N ASP A 13 5.39 -1.65 -12.14
CA ASP A 13 5.39 -1.50 -13.61
C ASP A 13 4.77 -0.16 -14.03
N MET A 14 3.64 0.21 -13.42
CA MET A 14 2.96 1.47 -13.73
C MET A 14 3.77 2.69 -13.32
N SER A 15 4.47 2.63 -12.19
CA SER A 15 5.37 3.70 -11.75
C SER A 15 6.57 3.87 -12.70
N TYR A 16 7.08 2.77 -13.26
CA TYR A 16 8.09 2.82 -14.33
C TYR A 16 7.52 3.36 -15.65
N ILE A 17 6.27 3.08 -15.99
CA ILE A 17 5.58 3.69 -17.13
C ILE A 17 5.48 5.21 -16.94
N ALA A 18 5.10 5.69 -15.76
CA ALA A 18 5.09 7.13 -15.45
C ALA A 18 6.51 7.72 -15.60
N TRP A 19 7.54 7.03 -15.12
CA TRP A 19 8.92 7.51 -15.19
C TRP A 19 9.47 7.57 -16.61
N ILE A 20 9.30 6.51 -17.41
CA ILE A 20 9.82 6.46 -18.78
C ILE A 20 9.12 7.48 -19.69
N THR A 21 7.82 7.69 -19.49
CA THR A 21 7.04 8.67 -20.25
C THR A 21 7.38 10.11 -19.84
N ALA A 22 7.63 10.37 -18.54
CA ALA A 22 8.16 11.66 -18.09
C ALA A 22 9.54 11.95 -18.69
N MET A 23 10.44 10.96 -18.69
CA MET A 23 11.76 11.10 -19.29
C MET A 23 11.67 11.35 -20.79
N HIS A 24 10.84 10.60 -21.51
CA HIS A 24 10.61 10.79 -22.94
C HIS A 24 10.15 12.22 -23.24
N ASP A 25 9.10 12.70 -22.57
CA ASP A 25 8.53 14.02 -22.82
C ASP A 25 9.53 15.14 -22.49
N VAL A 26 10.30 15.01 -21.41
CA VAL A 26 11.37 15.96 -21.08
C VAL A 26 12.46 16.01 -22.15
N LEU A 27 12.89 14.85 -22.67
CA LEU A 27 13.92 14.79 -23.71
C LEU A 27 13.41 15.30 -25.06
N ALA A 28 12.15 15.02 -25.40
CA ALA A 28 11.50 15.50 -26.62
C ALA A 28 11.28 17.02 -26.58
N ASP A 29 10.78 17.56 -25.46
CA ASP A 29 10.59 19.01 -25.25
C ASP A 29 11.90 19.79 -25.38
N LYS A 30 13.01 19.21 -24.89
CA LYS A 30 14.36 19.79 -25.01
C LYS A 30 15.03 19.57 -26.38
N GLY A 31 14.38 18.87 -27.30
CA GLY A 31 14.93 18.55 -28.62
C GLY A 31 16.17 17.64 -28.58
N ILE A 32 16.36 16.88 -27.50
CA ILE A 32 17.47 15.91 -27.35
C ILE A 32 17.19 14.64 -28.17
N ILE A 33 15.91 14.26 -28.26
CA ILE A 33 15.43 13.16 -29.10
C ILE A 33 14.37 13.66 -30.09
N SER A 34 14.14 12.91 -31.16
CA SER A 34 12.96 13.10 -32.01
C SER A 34 11.72 12.56 -31.29
N GLY A 35 10.66 13.35 -31.19
CA GLY A 35 9.40 12.92 -30.57
C GLY A 35 8.45 14.11 -30.33
N SER A 36 7.33 13.83 -29.68
CA SER A 36 6.37 14.84 -29.21
C SER A 36 6.05 14.61 -27.74
N THR A 37 5.71 15.68 -27.01
CA THR A 37 5.20 15.59 -25.64
C THR A 37 3.78 15.00 -25.61
N GLY A 38 3.35 14.55 -24.44
CA GLY A 38 1.98 14.06 -24.18
C GLY A 38 1.93 12.58 -23.81
N ASP A 39 3.07 11.88 -23.82
CA ASP A 39 3.13 10.50 -23.40
C ASP A 39 3.06 10.36 -21.88
N LEU A 40 3.49 11.37 -21.11
CA LEU A 40 3.33 11.38 -19.66
C LEU A 40 1.85 11.35 -19.25
N GLN A 41 0.98 12.12 -19.91
CA GLN A 41 -0.46 12.07 -19.63
C GLN A 41 -1.07 10.70 -19.96
N LYS A 42 -0.63 10.06 -21.05
CA LYS A 42 -1.09 8.70 -21.40
C LYS A 42 -0.57 7.67 -20.41
N GLY A 43 0.71 7.75 -20.05
CA GLY A 43 1.36 6.88 -19.07
C GLY A 43 0.69 6.97 -17.71
N TRP A 44 0.35 8.17 -17.25
CA TRP A 44 -0.41 8.36 -16.01
C TRP A 44 -1.82 7.76 -16.11
N LYS A 45 -2.51 7.90 -17.25
CA LYS A 45 -3.81 7.26 -17.44
C LYS A 45 -3.71 5.73 -17.45
N THR A 46 -2.63 5.16 -17.97
CA THR A 46 -2.33 3.73 -17.84
C THR A 46 -2.08 3.34 -16.39
N LEU A 47 -1.35 4.16 -15.63
CA LEU A 47 -1.14 3.96 -14.20
C LEU A 47 -2.46 3.93 -13.41
N GLU A 48 -3.40 4.82 -13.74
CA GLU A 48 -4.74 4.86 -13.09
C GLU A 48 -5.52 3.55 -13.26
N ALA A 49 -5.16 2.68 -14.23
CA ALA A 49 -5.75 1.34 -14.32
C ALA A 49 -5.43 0.45 -13.11
N MET A 50 -4.34 0.74 -12.37
CA MET A 50 -4.03 0.07 -11.11
C MET A 50 -4.74 0.70 -9.89
N ILE A 51 -5.45 1.82 -10.06
CA ILE A 51 -6.18 2.48 -8.96
C ILE A 51 -7.64 1.98 -9.00
N PRO A 52 -8.14 1.26 -7.97
CA PRO A 52 -9.44 0.59 -8.03
C PRO A 52 -10.62 1.48 -8.45
N GLY A 53 -10.68 2.71 -7.93
CA GLY A 53 -11.72 3.69 -8.24
C GLY A 53 -11.61 4.38 -9.61
N TRP A 54 -10.49 4.21 -10.31
CA TRP A 54 -10.20 4.86 -11.60
C TRP A 54 -9.96 3.86 -12.73
N SER A 55 -9.94 2.56 -12.44
CA SER A 55 -9.76 1.51 -13.42
C SER A 55 -11.05 1.24 -14.20
N GLU A 56 -11.20 1.90 -15.35
CA GLU A 56 -12.42 1.86 -16.16
C GLU A 56 -12.75 0.46 -16.73
N ASN A 57 -11.74 -0.35 -16.98
CA ASN A 57 -11.87 -1.65 -17.65
C ASN A 57 -11.72 -2.84 -16.70
N ALA A 58 -11.46 -2.59 -15.41
CA ALA A 58 -11.32 -3.66 -14.43
C ALA A 58 -12.61 -4.45 -14.25
N TYR A 59 -12.49 -5.74 -13.91
CA TYR A 59 -13.59 -6.49 -13.32
C TYR A 59 -14.12 -5.76 -12.08
N GLY A 60 -15.44 -5.55 -12.03
CA GLY A 60 -16.11 -4.84 -10.94
C GLY A 60 -16.05 -3.30 -11.00
N ALA A 61 -15.41 -2.70 -12.00
CA ALA A 61 -15.23 -1.24 -12.11
C ALA A 61 -16.52 -0.41 -11.96
N ASN A 62 -17.64 -0.93 -12.47
CA ASN A 62 -18.94 -0.24 -12.46
C ASN A 62 -19.94 -0.79 -11.42
N SER A 63 -19.54 -1.77 -10.60
CA SER A 63 -20.43 -2.43 -9.64
C SER A 63 -20.01 -2.23 -8.18
N VAL A 64 -18.77 -1.82 -7.91
CA VAL A 64 -18.29 -1.60 -6.55
C VAL A 64 -18.37 -0.11 -6.17
N ASP A 65 -19.08 0.19 -5.08
CA ASP A 65 -19.17 1.54 -4.49
C ASP A 65 -17.92 1.83 -3.63
N TYR A 66 -16.79 2.17 -4.26
CA TYR A 66 -15.56 2.52 -3.53
C TYR A 66 -15.70 3.80 -2.69
N GLN A 67 -16.65 4.68 -3.03
CA GLN A 67 -16.98 5.85 -2.21
C GLN A 67 -17.54 5.48 -0.83
N SER A 68 -18.01 4.25 -0.64
CA SER A 68 -18.52 3.75 0.65
C SER A 68 -17.54 3.92 1.81
N ILE A 69 -16.23 3.87 1.54
CA ILE A 69 -15.19 4.07 2.55
C ILE A 69 -15.26 5.47 3.18
N TRP A 70 -15.68 6.48 2.43
CA TRP A 70 -15.84 7.86 2.89
C TRP A 70 -17.16 8.09 3.64
N LYS A 71 -18.10 7.13 3.59
CA LYS A 71 -19.40 7.24 4.27
C LYS A 71 -19.33 6.82 5.74
N GLN A 72 -18.26 6.13 6.15
CA GLN A 72 -18.08 5.65 7.52
C GLN A 72 -17.87 6.80 8.52
N ASP A 73 -18.29 6.60 9.77
CA ASP A 73 -17.98 7.56 10.85
C ASP A 73 -16.51 7.47 11.29
N ARG A 74 -15.90 6.30 11.11
CA ARG A 74 -14.49 6.01 11.34
C ARG A 74 -14.07 4.80 10.53
N LEU A 75 -12.78 4.69 10.18
CA LEU A 75 -12.21 3.42 9.76
C LEU A 75 -11.62 2.68 10.95
N LYS A 76 -11.95 1.40 11.05
CA LYS A 76 -11.41 0.52 12.07
C LYS A 76 -11.02 -0.83 11.46
N ALA A 77 -10.03 -1.50 12.03
CA ALA A 77 -9.67 -2.87 11.71
C ALA A 77 -9.61 -3.72 12.99
N ASP A 78 -9.81 -5.02 12.84
CA ASP A 78 -9.63 -5.96 13.95
C ASP A 78 -8.16 -6.39 14.01
N THR A 79 -7.53 -6.23 15.17
CA THR A 79 -6.13 -6.63 15.35
C THR A 79 -6.02 -8.16 15.26
N ALA A 80 -5.18 -8.63 14.35
CA ALA A 80 -4.86 -10.04 14.16
C ALA A 80 -3.35 -10.27 14.22
N THR A 81 -2.94 -11.48 14.60
CA THR A 81 -1.55 -11.91 14.59
C THR A 81 -1.03 -12.11 13.17
N GLU A 82 0.24 -11.80 12.93
CA GLU A 82 0.99 -12.44 11.84
C GLU A 82 1.66 -13.69 12.42
N GLU A 83 1.65 -14.78 11.66
CA GLU A 83 2.27 -16.03 12.08
C GLU A 83 3.55 -16.30 11.30
N LYS A 84 4.45 -17.07 11.90
CA LYS A 84 5.76 -17.34 11.31
C LYS A 84 5.65 -18.14 10.01
N ASP A 85 4.74 -19.10 9.96
CA ASP A 85 4.68 -20.11 8.90
C ASP A 85 3.27 -20.16 8.28
N PRO A 86 3.13 -20.35 6.95
CA PRO A 86 1.83 -20.41 6.29
C PRO A 86 0.87 -21.45 6.86
N SER A 87 1.38 -22.53 7.47
CA SER A 87 0.58 -23.59 8.09
C SER A 87 -0.10 -23.18 9.39
N LEU A 88 0.28 -22.05 9.99
CA LEU A 88 -0.32 -21.50 11.20
C LEU A 88 -1.53 -20.60 10.91
N TYR A 89 -1.80 -20.32 9.63
CA TYR A 89 -3.00 -19.59 9.21
C TYR A 89 -4.21 -20.54 9.12
N PRO A 90 -5.44 -20.04 9.39
CA PRO A 90 -5.83 -18.64 9.55
C PRO A 90 -5.38 -17.99 10.86
N SER A 91 -5.11 -16.68 10.82
CA SER A 91 -4.58 -15.94 11.97
C SER A 91 -5.61 -15.75 13.08
N THR A 92 -5.12 -15.42 14.28
CA THR A 92 -5.96 -15.21 15.47
C THR A 92 -6.18 -13.73 15.72
N GLN A 93 -7.45 -13.33 15.85
CA GLN A 93 -7.83 -12.00 16.33
C GLN A 93 -7.76 -11.93 17.86
N ASN A 94 -7.30 -10.80 18.39
CA ASN A 94 -7.19 -10.60 19.85
C ASN A 94 -8.37 -9.80 20.45
N GLY A 95 -9.31 -9.34 19.61
CA GLY A 95 -10.47 -8.54 20.03
C GLY A 95 -10.20 -7.06 20.29
N VAL A 96 -9.02 -6.53 19.93
CA VAL A 96 -8.69 -5.11 20.03
C VAL A 96 -8.95 -4.41 18.70
N GLU A 97 -9.80 -3.38 18.74
CA GLU A 97 -10.03 -2.50 17.59
C GLU A 97 -8.81 -1.60 17.33
N ALA A 98 -8.42 -1.48 16.07
CA ALA A 98 -7.46 -0.51 15.59
C ALA A 98 -8.21 0.66 14.95
N ILE A 99 -8.04 1.88 15.44
CA ILE A 99 -8.73 3.08 14.95
C ILE A 99 -7.77 3.95 14.15
N ASN A 100 -8.12 4.22 12.89
CA ASN A 100 -7.30 5.03 12.00
C ASN A 100 -7.35 6.53 12.41
N PRO A 101 -6.22 7.12 12.86
CA PRO A 101 -6.18 8.51 13.30
C PRO A 101 -6.24 9.51 12.13
N LEU A 102 -5.92 9.09 10.91
CA LEU A 102 -5.83 9.93 9.71
C LEU A 102 -7.17 10.06 8.96
N TYR A 103 -8.14 9.19 9.29
CA TYR A 103 -9.37 9.06 8.50
C TYR A 103 -10.17 10.35 8.38
N ASN A 104 -10.38 11.09 9.48
CA ASN A 104 -11.21 12.29 9.46
C ASN A 104 -10.62 13.40 8.58
N ASP A 105 -9.29 13.54 8.58
CA ASP A 105 -8.59 14.49 7.72
C ASP A 105 -8.70 14.07 6.25
N MET A 106 -8.54 12.77 5.96
CA MET A 106 -8.70 12.21 4.61
C MET A 106 -10.13 12.36 4.09
N LYS A 107 -11.13 12.01 4.89
CA LYS A 107 -12.54 12.15 4.54
C LYS A 107 -12.91 13.61 4.28
N SER A 108 -12.36 14.55 5.06
CA SER A 108 -12.61 15.98 4.86
C SER A 108 -12.03 16.50 3.54
N ALA A 109 -10.86 15.99 3.15
CA ALA A 109 -10.16 16.40 1.93
C ALA A 109 -10.67 15.72 0.65
N TYR A 110 -11.08 14.45 0.77
CA TYR A 110 -11.29 13.54 -0.36
C TYR A 110 -12.62 12.79 -0.31
N GLY A 111 -13.56 13.16 0.57
CA GLY A 111 -14.83 12.42 0.73
C GLY A 111 -15.73 12.34 -0.50
N SER A 112 -15.45 13.12 -1.55
CA SER A 112 -16.12 13.04 -2.86
C SER A 112 -15.41 12.12 -3.87
N ASP A 113 -14.21 11.66 -3.56
CA ASP A 113 -13.40 10.81 -4.45
C ASP A 113 -13.94 9.39 -4.51
N ASN A 114 -13.67 8.67 -5.60
CA ASN A 114 -14.10 7.28 -5.79
C ASN A 114 -13.22 6.28 -5.01
N GLY A 115 -13.18 6.41 -3.69
CA GLY A 115 -12.26 5.68 -2.82
C GLY A 115 -10.87 6.34 -2.75
N PHE A 116 -9.87 5.57 -2.32
CA PHE A 116 -8.47 6.01 -2.31
C PHE A 116 -7.89 6.05 -3.73
N TYR A 117 -7.16 7.12 -4.03
CA TYR A 117 -6.32 7.34 -5.19
C TYR A 117 -4.91 6.76 -4.94
N LEU A 118 -4.86 5.46 -4.66
CA LEU A 118 -3.67 4.66 -4.45
C LEU A 118 -3.70 3.46 -5.39
N MET A 119 -2.54 3.04 -5.90
CA MET A 119 -2.49 1.86 -6.75
C MET A 119 -2.66 0.62 -5.88
N HIS A 120 -3.46 -0.33 -6.33
CA HIS A 120 -3.30 -1.69 -5.84
C HIS A 120 -2.00 -2.27 -6.41
N TRP A 121 -1.31 -3.10 -5.64
CA TRP A 121 0.03 -3.55 -6.03
C TRP A 121 0.05 -4.59 -7.16
N LEU A 122 -0.99 -5.42 -7.34
CA LEU A 122 -0.98 -6.55 -8.28
C LEU A 122 -2.29 -6.67 -9.07
N ALA A 123 -2.19 -7.01 -10.34
CA ALA A 123 -3.32 -7.33 -11.20
C ALA A 123 -2.98 -8.43 -12.20
N ASP A 124 -4.00 -9.18 -12.59
CA ASP A 124 -4.00 -10.12 -13.71
C ASP A 124 -4.54 -9.41 -14.95
N VAL A 125 -3.69 -9.17 -15.94
CA VAL A 125 -4.02 -8.34 -17.11
C VAL A 125 -5.01 -9.04 -18.04
N ASP A 126 -4.82 -10.36 -18.20
CA ASP A 126 -5.50 -11.16 -19.23
C ASP A 126 -6.59 -12.09 -18.64
N ASP A 127 -6.91 -11.93 -17.35
CA ASP A 127 -7.82 -12.83 -16.62
C ASP A 127 -7.35 -14.30 -16.68
N TRP A 128 -6.03 -14.51 -16.61
CA TRP A 128 -5.42 -15.84 -16.67
C TRP A 128 -5.88 -16.75 -15.53
N TYR A 129 -6.05 -16.19 -14.33
CA TYR A 129 -6.60 -16.90 -13.17
C TYR A 129 -8.12 -17.13 -13.29
N GLY A 130 -8.82 -16.38 -14.16
CA GLY A 130 -10.25 -16.50 -14.40
C GLY A 130 -11.15 -15.85 -13.35
N PHE A 131 -10.59 -15.06 -12.43
CA PHE A 131 -11.32 -14.36 -11.37
C PHE A 131 -12.18 -13.19 -11.88
N GLY A 132 -11.87 -12.66 -13.07
CA GLY A 132 -12.71 -11.73 -13.83
C GLY A 132 -13.91 -12.38 -14.51
N GLY A 133 -14.28 -13.60 -14.09
CA GLY A 133 -15.38 -14.39 -14.65
C GLY A 133 -15.03 -15.10 -15.96
N GLY A 134 -13.74 -15.26 -16.29
CA GLY A 134 -13.28 -15.84 -17.55
C GLY A 134 -13.57 -14.93 -18.74
N SER A 135 -13.60 -13.61 -18.52
CA SER A 135 -13.99 -12.61 -19.52
C SER A 135 -12.80 -12.01 -20.26
N GLY A 136 -11.56 -12.34 -19.87
CA GLY A 136 -10.35 -11.73 -20.41
C GLY A 136 -10.17 -10.28 -19.97
N LYS A 137 -10.82 -9.88 -18.87
CA LYS A 137 -10.73 -8.52 -18.32
C LYS A 137 -9.61 -8.41 -17.30
N PHE A 138 -8.96 -7.26 -17.32
CA PHE A 138 -8.06 -6.81 -16.26
C PHE A 138 -8.72 -7.01 -14.89
N THR A 139 -8.05 -7.72 -13.98
CA THR A 139 -8.62 -8.14 -12.70
C THR A 139 -7.63 -7.89 -11.57
N PHE A 140 -8.06 -7.18 -10.53
CA PHE A 140 -7.27 -7.01 -9.32
C PHE A 140 -7.21 -8.32 -8.53
N ILE A 141 -5.99 -8.78 -8.25
CA ILE A 141 -5.71 -10.01 -7.52
C ILE A 141 -4.67 -9.73 -6.43
N ASN A 142 -4.61 -10.60 -5.44
CA ASN A 142 -3.55 -10.56 -4.44
C ASN A 142 -3.05 -11.98 -4.15
N THR A 143 -1.90 -12.08 -3.49
CA THR A 143 -1.22 -13.35 -3.22
C THR A 143 -0.81 -13.44 -1.75
N PHE A 144 0.21 -12.69 -1.33
CA PHE A 144 0.82 -12.74 0.00
C PHE A 144 -0.16 -12.32 1.11
N GLN A 145 -0.45 -13.24 2.04
CA GLN A 145 -1.32 -13.03 3.20
C GLN A 145 -0.91 -13.84 4.45
N ARG A 146 0.08 -14.75 4.34
CA ARG A 146 0.36 -15.78 5.36
C ARG A 146 1.79 -15.75 5.94
N GLY A 147 2.30 -14.56 6.19
CA GLY A 147 3.47 -14.34 7.06
C GLY A 147 4.82 -14.39 6.35
N GLU A 148 5.89 -14.31 7.13
CA GLU A 148 7.24 -14.04 6.62
C GLU A 148 7.86 -15.18 5.80
N GLU A 149 7.44 -16.43 6.06
CA GLU A 149 7.88 -17.61 5.32
C GLU A 149 6.93 -17.96 4.14
N GLU A 150 5.93 -17.12 3.80
CA GLU A 150 5.15 -17.34 2.58
C GLU A 150 5.89 -16.80 1.36
N SER A 151 6.69 -17.65 0.70
CA SER A 151 7.34 -17.29 -0.55
C SER A 151 6.34 -17.15 -1.70
N CYS A 152 6.77 -16.57 -2.84
CA CYS A 152 5.92 -16.46 -4.03
C CYS A 152 5.44 -17.83 -4.57
N PHE A 153 6.08 -18.94 -4.17
CA PHE A 153 5.70 -20.30 -4.57
C PHE A 153 4.63 -20.93 -3.68
N GLU A 154 4.32 -20.30 -2.55
CA GLU A 154 3.48 -20.89 -1.51
C GLU A 154 2.13 -20.19 -1.38
N THR A 155 1.95 -19.05 -2.05
CA THR A 155 0.70 -18.27 -2.02
C THR A 155 -0.48 -19.00 -2.66
N VAL A 156 -1.69 -18.55 -2.31
CA VAL A 156 -2.91 -18.87 -3.06
C VAL A 156 -3.42 -17.56 -3.67
N PRO A 157 -3.22 -17.33 -4.98
CA PRO A 157 -3.74 -16.16 -5.67
C PRO A 157 -5.25 -16.05 -5.47
N HIS A 158 -5.75 -14.86 -5.12
CA HIS A 158 -7.14 -14.64 -4.76
C HIS A 158 -7.66 -13.29 -5.20
N CYS A 159 -8.99 -13.19 -5.33
CA CYS A 159 -9.66 -11.98 -5.78
C CYS A 159 -9.56 -10.85 -4.76
N CYS A 160 -9.29 -9.63 -5.22
CA CYS A 160 -9.46 -8.43 -4.39
C CYS A 160 -10.94 -8.14 -4.13
N ILE A 161 -11.79 -8.37 -5.14
CA ILE A 161 -13.25 -8.37 -5.06
C ILE A 161 -13.71 -9.81 -4.75
N GLU A 162 -14.01 -10.08 -3.48
CA GLU A 162 -14.42 -11.39 -2.95
C GLU A 162 -15.95 -11.46 -2.92
N GLU A 163 -16.53 -12.10 -3.93
CA GLU A 163 -17.97 -12.39 -4.03
C GLU A 163 -18.31 -13.82 -3.57
N LEU A 164 -17.37 -14.52 -2.91
CA LEU A 164 -17.50 -15.90 -2.42
C LEU A 164 -17.79 -16.93 -3.54
N LYS A 165 -17.47 -16.59 -4.80
CA LYS A 165 -17.66 -17.44 -5.99
C LYS A 165 -16.66 -18.58 -6.09
N TYR A 166 -15.45 -18.35 -5.57
CA TYR A 166 -14.30 -19.25 -5.70
C TYR A 166 -13.74 -19.62 -4.33
N GLY A 167 -12.84 -20.60 -4.27
CA GLY A 167 -12.21 -21.03 -3.02
C GLY A 167 -13.06 -22.00 -2.20
N MET A 168 -13.00 -21.86 -0.88
CA MET A 168 -13.65 -22.76 0.06
C MET A 168 -15.18 -22.61 0.02
N LYS A 169 -15.87 -23.73 -0.17
CA LYS A 169 -17.34 -23.81 -0.18
C LYS A 169 -17.94 -24.21 1.16
N ASP A 170 -17.11 -24.66 2.09
CA ASP A 170 -17.55 -25.00 3.44
C ASP A 170 -17.92 -23.72 4.19
N GLY A 171 -19.08 -23.73 4.86
CA GLY A 171 -19.61 -22.54 5.52
C GLY A 171 -20.36 -21.60 4.57
N THR A 172 -20.83 -20.48 5.10
CA THR A 172 -21.61 -19.45 4.38
C THR A 172 -20.81 -18.19 4.07
N HIS A 173 -19.64 -18.03 4.69
CA HIS A 173 -18.78 -16.84 4.62
C HIS A 173 -17.31 -17.27 4.56
N SER A 174 -16.89 -17.91 3.46
CA SER A 174 -15.55 -18.50 3.37
C SER A 174 -14.77 -18.04 2.15
N GLY A 175 -15.23 -18.35 0.93
CA GLY A 175 -14.59 -17.88 -0.30
C GLY A 175 -13.11 -18.26 -0.39
N MET A 176 -12.33 -17.47 -1.12
CA MET A 176 -10.89 -17.67 -1.25
C MET A 176 -10.14 -17.22 0.01
N LYS A 177 -10.58 -16.11 0.61
CA LYS A 177 -9.88 -15.51 1.76
C LYS A 177 -9.99 -16.31 3.06
N ALA A 178 -10.84 -17.35 3.12
CA ALA A 178 -10.96 -18.21 4.30
C ALA A 178 -9.67 -18.95 4.66
N ILE A 179 -8.78 -19.17 3.69
CA ILE A 179 -7.50 -19.82 3.97
C ILE A 179 -6.63 -19.03 4.97
N PHE A 180 -6.79 -17.70 5.02
CA PHE A 180 -6.04 -16.83 5.95
C PHE A 180 -6.91 -16.13 7.00
N ASN A 181 -8.21 -15.95 6.75
CA ASN A 181 -9.14 -15.35 7.73
C ASN A 181 -9.97 -16.38 8.51
N GLY A 182 -10.09 -17.61 8.00
CA GLY A 182 -10.85 -18.72 8.58
C GLY A 182 -12.23 -18.92 7.97
N VAL A 183 -12.72 -20.16 8.09
CA VAL A 183 -14.07 -20.58 7.66
C VAL A 183 -15.14 -19.78 8.43
N ASP A 184 -16.21 -19.39 7.73
CA ASP A 184 -17.33 -18.60 8.26
C ASP A 184 -16.96 -17.18 8.77
N LYS A 185 -15.82 -16.64 8.33
CA LYS A 185 -15.32 -15.31 8.74
C LYS A 185 -15.13 -14.31 7.59
N VAL A 186 -15.41 -14.69 6.35
CA VAL A 186 -15.19 -13.89 5.15
C VAL A 186 -16.51 -13.42 4.56
N PRO A 187 -16.93 -12.17 4.80
CA PRO A 187 -18.05 -11.57 4.08
C PRO A 187 -17.67 -11.22 2.64
N GLU A 188 -18.70 -11.00 1.81
CA GLU A 188 -18.54 -10.38 0.49
C GLU A 188 -17.91 -8.99 0.66
N GLN A 189 -16.76 -8.75 0.05
CA GLN A 189 -15.94 -7.57 0.33
C GLN A 189 -14.97 -7.25 -0.80
N TYR A 190 -14.53 -6.00 -0.88
CA TYR A 190 -13.32 -5.62 -1.59
C TYR A 190 -12.18 -5.38 -0.59
N SER A 191 -10.95 -5.69 -0.99
CA SER A 191 -9.75 -5.27 -0.26
C SER A 191 -8.59 -5.09 -1.22
N PHE A 192 -7.80 -4.05 -1.02
CA PHE A 192 -6.62 -3.73 -1.80
C PHE A 192 -5.45 -3.37 -0.89
N THR A 193 -4.25 -3.46 -1.44
CA THR A 193 -2.98 -3.18 -0.76
C THR A 193 -2.11 -2.40 -1.73
N ASN A 194 -1.55 -1.26 -1.31
CA ASN A 194 -0.59 -0.53 -2.12
C ASN A 194 0.84 -1.02 -1.86
N ALA A 195 1.77 -0.60 -2.71
CA ALA A 195 3.20 -0.77 -2.53
C ALA A 195 3.83 0.64 -2.59
N PRO A 196 4.05 1.31 -1.44
CA PRO A 196 4.35 2.74 -1.39
C PRO A 196 5.63 3.15 -2.12
N ASP A 197 6.56 2.22 -2.37
CA ASP A 197 7.71 2.48 -3.23
C ASP A 197 7.30 2.83 -4.67
N ALA A 198 6.23 2.21 -5.18
CA ALA A 198 5.68 2.48 -6.50
C ALA A 198 4.93 3.82 -6.56
N GLU A 199 4.13 4.15 -5.54
CA GLU A 199 3.54 5.49 -5.43
C GLU A 199 4.64 6.57 -5.42
N ASP A 200 5.66 6.41 -4.57
CA ASP A 200 6.75 7.36 -4.46
C ASP A 200 7.57 7.46 -5.76
N ARG A 201 7.79 6.35 -6.49
CA ARG A 201 8.44 6.35 -7.81
C ARG A 201 7.60 7.09 -8.86
N ALA A 202 6.28 6.96 -8.85
CA ALA A 202 5.40 7.74 -9.72
C ALA A 202 5.45 9.25 -9.40
N ILE A 203 5.52 9.60 -8.10
CA ILE A 203 5.68 10.98 -7.65
C ILE A 203 7.05 11.55 -8.07
N GLN A 204 8.12 10.76 -7.99
CA GLN A 204 9.43 11.14 -8.51
C GLN A 204 9.39 11.45 -10.01
N ALA A 205 8.64 10.69 -10.81
CA ALA A 205 8.49 10.95 -12.25
C ALA A 205 7.89 12.34 -12.53
N ILE A 206 6.86 12.71 -11.76
CA ILE A 206 6.24 14.05 -11.86
C ILE A 206 7.18 15.14 -11.35
N TYR A 207 7.89 14.90 -10.25
CA TYR A 207 8.88 15.83 -9.74
C TYR A 207 10.02 16.05 -10.76
N PHE A 208 10.50 14.99 -11.40
CA PHE A 208 11.47 15.06 -12.48
C PHE A 208 10.94 15.93 -13.63
N ALA A 209 9.72 15.69 -14.09
CA ALA A 209 9.09 16.48 -15.14
C ALA A 209 9.01 17.98 -14.77
N ASN A 210 8.53 18.30 -13.56
CA ASN A 210 8.47 19.67 -13.04
C ASN A 210 9.84 20.34 -13.01
N ASN A 211 10.85 19.64 -12.47
CA ASN A 211 12.21 20.17 -12.31
C ASN A 211 12.88 20.48 -13.66
N TYR A 212 12.49 19.78 -14.73
CA TYR A 212 12.99 20.05 -16.08
C TYR A 212 12.14 21.04 -16.89
N GLY A 213 11.08 21.60 -16.29
CA GLY A 213 10.22 22.62 -16.88
C GLY A 213 9.12 22.08 -17.78
N LEU A 214 8.87 20.76 -17.78
CA LEU A 214 7.75 20.18 -18.52
C LEU A 214 6.44 20.62 -17.87
N ASN A 215 5.46 21.05 -18.67
CA ASN A 215 4.14 21.36 -18.17
C ASN A 215 3.38 20.06 -17.83
N THR A 216 3.33 19.70 -16.55
CA THR A 216 2.61 18.49 -16.09
C THR A 216 1.10 18.69 -15.98
N GLY A 217 0.59 19.92 -16.09
CA GLY A 217 -0.83 20.23 -15.88
C GLY A 217 -1.36 19.66 -14.56
N ASP A 218 -2.53 19.02 -14.60
CA ASP A 218 -3.20 18.44 -13.44
C ASP A 218 -2.45 17.25 -12.80
N LEU A 219 -1.46 16.66 -13.50
CA LEU A 219 -0.72 15.49 -12.97
C LEU A 219 0.06 15.82 -11.70
N SER A 220 0.56 17.05 -11.56
CA SER A 220 1.18 17.51 -10.30
C SER A 220 0.20 17.43 -9.13
N ALA A 221 -1.04 17.87 -9.33
CA ALA A 221 -2.06 17.79 -8.29
C ALA A 221 -2.49 16.35 -8.00
N LEU A 222 -2.51 15.47 -9.00
CA LEU A 222 -2.79 14.03 -8.82
C LEU A 222 -1.66 13.32 -8.07
N ALA A 223 -0.40 13.62 -8.38
CA ALA A 223 0.76 13.13 -7.61
C ALA A 223 0.72 13.62 -6.16
N GLY A 224 0.35 14.88 -5.94
CA GLY A 224 0.09 15.42 -4.60
C GLY A 224 -1.01 14.66 -3.87
N LYS A 225 -2.14 14.39 -4.52
CA LYS A 225 -3.24 13.60 -3.95
C LYS A 225 -2.77 12.18 -3.57
N MET A 226 -2.05 11.51 -4.47
CA MET A 226 -1.50 10.18 -4.25
C MET A 226 -0.58 10.16 -3.02
N GLY A 227 0.37 11.10 -2.95
CA GLY A 227 1.24 11.23 -1.78
C GLY A 227 0.48 11.54 -0.50
N ASP A 228 -0.51 12.45 -0.53
CA ASP A 228 -1.30 12.74 0.68
C ASP A 228 -1.94 11.47 1.25
N GLN A 229 -2.55 10.65 0.39
CA GLN A 229 -3.20 9.40 0.81
C GLN A 229 -2.19 8.29 1.17
N CYS A 230 -0.99 8.31 0.58
CA CYS A 230 0.14 7.44 0.91
C CYS A 230 0.69 7.69 2.32
N ARG A 231 0.28 8.76 3.02
CA ARG A 231 0.61 8.95 4.44
C ARG A 231 0.08 7.85 5.35
N GLY A 232 -0.88 7.03 4.90
CA GLY A 232 -1.27 5.80 5.59
C GLY A 232 -0.07 4.88 5.88
N ASP A 233 0.89 4.84 4.96
CA ASP A 233 2.11 4.03 5.04
C ASP A 233 3.09 4.51 6.10
N MET A 234 2.84 5.68 6.71
CA MET A 234 3.62 6.22 7.81
C MET A 234 3.13 5.76 9.18
N PHE A 235 2.10 4.93 9.27
CA PHE A 235 1.50 4.48 10.52
C PHE A 235 1.69 2.98 10.78
N ASP A 236 1.84 2.65 12.06
CA ASP A 236 1.77 1.28 12.55
C ASP A 236 0.53 0.53 12.03
N LYS A 237 0.66 -0.78 11.74
CA LYS A 237 -0.40 -1.62 11.16
C LYS A 237 -1.76 -1.43 11.84
N TYR A 238 -1.78 -1.46 13.16
CA TYR A 238 -2.99 -1.32 13.97
C TYR A 238 -3.00 -0.04 14.79
N TYR A 239 -2.27 0.97 14.32
CA TYR A 239 -2.17 2.30 14.92
C TYR A 239 -1.74 2.27 16.39
N LYS A 240 -0.98 1.26 16.81
CA LYS A 240 -0.44 1.18 18.17
C LYS A 240 0.72 2.15 18.35
N ALA A 241 0.94 2.57 19.59
CA ALA A 241 2.05 3.46 19.89
C ALA A 241 3.39 2.85 19.46
N ILE A 242 4.30 3.69 18.97
CA ILE A 242 5.65 3.24 18.64
C ILE A 242 6.35 2.72 19.91
N GLY A 243 6.92 1.51 19.84
CA GLY A 243 7.56 0.81 20.96
C GLY A 243 6.61 0.08 21.93
N CYS A 244 5.33 -0.09 21.59
CA CYS A 244 4.31 -0.58 22.55
C CYS A 244 4.58 -1.98 23.13
N GLN A 245 5.14 -2.91 22.33
CA GLN A 245 5.49 -4.27 22.77
C GLN A 245 4.35 -5.01 23.50
N ASP A 246 3.10 -4.72 23.13
CA ASP A 246 1.91 -5.37 23.65
C ASP A 246 0.79 -5.37 22.59
N ILE A 247 0.38 -6.56 22.14
CA ILE A 247 -0.71 -6.71 21.18
C ILE A 247 -2.05 -6.22 21.76
N GLY A 248 -2.20 -6.23 23.09
CA GLY A 248 -3.38 -5.72 23.81
C GLY A 248 -3.46 -4.19 23.86
N ALA A 249 -2.40 -3.47 23.48
CA ALA A 249 -2.39 -2.01 23.51
C ALA A 249 -3.44 -1.41 22.56
N GLN A 250 -4.13 -0.39 23.04
CA GLN A 250 -5.09 0.37 22.25
C GLN A 250 -4.37 1.23 21.20
N SER A 251 -5.11 1.70 20.18
CA SER A 251 -4.55 2.66 19.22
C SER A 251 -4.06 3.93 19.94
N ALA A 252 -2.92 4.43 19.50
CA ALA A 252 -2.35 5.67 20.00
C ALA A 252 -3.20 6.87 19.58
N SER A 253 -3.18 7.92 20.40
CA SER A 253 -3.74 9.22 20.06
C SER A 253 -2.76 10.05 19.23
N GLY A 254 -3.28 10.90 18.33
CA GLY A 254 -2.46 11.86 17.58
C GLY A 254 -1.44 11.15 16.67
N ASP A 255 -0.20 11.63 16.67
CA ASP A 255 0.91 11.06 15.88
C ASP A 255 1.66 9.94 16.61
N GLY A 256 1.13 9.43 17.73
CA GLY A 256 1.82 8.43 18.56
C GLY A 256 2.07 7.09 17.90
N SER A 257 1.36 6.77 16.81
CA SER A 257 1.54 5.58 15.98
C SER A 257 2.20 5.86 14.63
N GLN A 258 2.58 7.11 14.36
CA GLN A 258 3.18 7.52 13.10
C GLN A 258 4.71 7.40 13.18
N HIS A 259 5.30 6.46 12.45
CA HIS A 259 6.74 6.27 12.37
C HIS A 259 7.41 7.11 11.28
N PHE A 260 6.65 7.75 10.38
CA PHE A 260 7.16 8.65 9.32
C PHE A 260 8.14 8.01 8.31
N LEU A 261 8.11 6.69 8.19
CA LEU A 261 8.78 5.93 7.16
C LEU A 261 7.76 5.43 6.15
N MET A 262 8.16 5.08 4.94
CA MET A 262 7.31 4.29 4.05
C MET A 262 7.38 2.82 4.50
N ALA A 263 6.32 2.33 5.12
CA ALA A 263 6.22 0.91 5.49
C ALA A 263 5.99 0.03 4.25
N TRP A 264 5.88 -1.28 4.45
CA TRP A 264 5.72 -2.22 3.33
C TRP A 264 4.40 -2.04 2.56
N TYR A 265 3.35 -1.57 3.24
CA TYR A 265 2.04 -1.35 2.66
C TYR A 265 1.11 -0.54 3.56
N THR A 266 0.06 -0.04 2.95
CA THR A 266 -1.24 0.23 3.55
C THR A 266 -2.23 -0.66 2.84
N SER A 267 -3.21 -1.17 3.60
CA SER A 267 -4.28 -1.97 3.02
C SER A 267 -5.62 -1.41 3.48
N TRP A 268 -6.60 -1.44 2.58
CA TRP A 268 -7.94 -0.97 2.86
C TRP A 268 -8.96 -1.90 2.24
N GLY A 269 -10.15 -1.93 2.80
CA GLY A 269 -11.25 -2.73 2.30
C GLY A 269 -12.59 -2.26 2.81
N GLY A 270 -13.63 -2.83 2.23
CA GLY A 270 -14.99 -2.49 2.58
C GLY A 270 -15.97 -3.53 2.06
N ALA A 271 -17.19 -3.43 2.56
CA ALA A 271 -18.21 -4.39 2.21
C ALA A 271 -18.73 -4.19 0.78
N LEU A 272 -19.10 -5.29 0.12
CA LEU A 272 -19.85 -5.28 -1.12
C LEU A 272 -21.36 -5.25 -0.85
N GLU A 273 -22.15 -4.98 -1.89
CA GLU A 273 -23.56 -5.35 -1.88
C GLU A 273 -23.69 -6.86 -1.85
N THR A 274 -24.59 -7.38 -1.01
CA THR A 274 -24.72 -8.82 -0.82
C THR A 274 -25.57 -9.44 -1.91
N PHE A 275 -25.27 -10.67 -2.34
CA PHE A 275 -26.02 -11.36 -3.41
C PHE A 275 -27.55 -11.49 -3.15
N TYR A 276 -28.00 -11.39 -1.90
CA TYR A 276 -29.41 -11.48 -1.49
C TYR A 276 -30.10 -10.12 -1.24
N GLY A 277 -29.50 -8.99 -1.65
CA GLY A 277 -30.17 -7.69 -1.72
C GLY A 277 -30.07 -6.80 -0.47
N GLY A 278 -28.97 -6.88 0.29
CA GLY A 278 -28.63 -5.98 1.39
C GLY A 278 -27.26 -5.31 1.18
N LYS A 279 -26.94 -4.32 2.02
CA LYS A 279 -25.61 -3.68 2.06
C LYS A 279 -25.05 -3.81 3.46
N TYR A 280 -23.91 -4.47 3.59
CA TYR A 280 -23.09 -4.33 4.80
C TYR A 280 -22.47 -2.93 4.79
N ASP A 281 -22.46 -2.26 5.95
CA ASP A 281 -21.94 -0.90 6.08
C ASP A 281 -20.72 -0.91 7.00
N TRP A 282 -19.59 -1.29 6.41
CA TRP A 282 -18.29 -1.23 7.07
C TRP A 282 -17.18 -1.03 6.05
N ALA A 283 -16.11 -0.38 6.50
CA ALA A 283 -14.83 -0.32 5.81
C ALA A 283 -13.70 -0.26 6.84
N TRP A 284 -12.51 -0.66 6.41
CA TRP A 284 -11.32 -0.72 7.24
C TRP A 284 -10.09 -0.21 6.48
N GLN A 285 -9.09 0.23 7.23
CA GLN A 285 -7.74 0.47 6.74
C GLN A 285 -6.76 0.05 7.84
N ILE A 286 -5.61 -0.47 7.44
CA ILE A 286 -4.44 -0.74 8.27
C ILE A 286 -3.23 -0.06 7.64
N GLY A 287 -2.31 0.45 8.46
CA GLY A 287 -0.97 0.82 8.00
C GLY A 287 -0.08 -0.42 7.89
N CYS A 288 1.21 -0.27 8.18
CA CYS A 288 2.12 -1.40 8.35
C CYS A 288 3.21 -1.11 9.37
N SER A 289 3.47 -2.07 10.25
CA SER A 289 4.47 -1.94 11.31
C SER A 289 5.90 -2.17 10.84
N HIS A 290 6.10 -2.62 9.59
CA HIS A 290 7.39 -3.06 9.05
C HIS A 290 7.88 -2.08 7.99
N SER A 291 9.07 -1.52 8.18
CA SER A 291 9.70 -0.60 7.23
C SER A 291 11.03 -1.16 6.75
N HIS A 292 11.23 -1.12 5.43
CA HIS A 292 12.43 -1.62 4.77
C HIS A 292 13.19 -0.46 4.11
N GLN A 293 14.52 -0.48 4.12
CA GLN A 293 15.34 0.62 3.59
C GLN A 293 15.05 0.94 2.12
N PHE A 294 14.89 -0.07 1.25
CA PHE A 294 14.67 0.19 -0.19
C PHE A 294 13.30 0.79 -0.53
N TYR A 295 12.31 0.70 0.37
CA TYR A 295 11.03 1.39 0.21
C TYR A 295 11.14 2.89 0.53
N GLN A 296 12.23 3.33 1.18
CA GLN A 296 12.38 4.74 1.55
C GLN A 296 12.76 5.57 0.33
N ASN A 297 12.02 6.66 0.11
CA ASN A 297 12.22 7.57 -1.00
C ASN A 297 12.37 9.04 -0.55
N PRO A 298 13.59 9.47 -0.13
CA PRO A 298 13.82 10.85 0.29
C PRO A 298 13.53 11.88 -0.81
N LEU A 299 13.63 11.49 -2.10
CA LEU A 299 13.34 12.39 -3.21
C LEU A 299 11.84 12.66 -3.36
N ALA A 300 11.00 11.62 -3.24
CA ALA A 300 9.54 11.78 -3.24
C ALA A 300 9.08 12.58 -2.02
N ALA A 301 9.61 12.27 -0.82
CA ALA A 301 9.31 13.04 0.39
C ALA A 301 9.71 14.52 0.25
N TYR A 302 10.86 14.81 -0.37
CA TYR A 302 11.27 16.17 -0.69
C TYR A 302 10.31 16.84 -1.68
N ALA A 303 9.93 16.15 -2.76
CA ALA A 303 8.99 16.69 -3.75
C ALA A 303 7.64 17.04 -3.11
N LEU A 304 7.08 16.14 -2.30
CA LEU A 304 5.81 16.34 -1.61
C LEU A 304 5.89 17.49 -0.58
N ALA A 305 7.03 17.68 0.07
CA ALA A 305 7.21 18.78 1.02
C ALA A 305 7.46 20.14 0.33
N TYR A 306 8.18 20.17 -0.80
CA TYR A 306 8.80 21.41 -1.31
C TYR A 306 8.51 21.77 -2.77
N ASP A 307 8.04 20.86 -3.61
CA ASP A 307 7.53 21.23 -4.94
C ASP A 307 6.14 21.87 -4.79
N PRO A 308 5.94 23.14 -5.16
CA PRO A 308 4.67 23.83 -4.92
C PRO A 308 3.51 23.29 -5.75
N ALA A 309 3.77 22.71 -6.93
CA ALA A 309 2.72 22.15 -7.78
C ALA A 309 2.24 20.80 -7.24
N ILE A 310 3.18 19.95 -6.79
CA ILE A 310 2.85 18.67 -6.15
C ILE A 310 2.23 18.91 -4.77
N SER A 311 2.87 19.71 -3.91
CA SER A 311 2.39 19.96 -2.56
C SER A 311 1.03 20.65 -2.52
N GLY A 312 0.69 21.45 -3.54
CA GLY A 312 -0.65 22.03 -3.71
C GLY A 312 -1.77 21.01 -3.98
N GLY A 313 -1.43 19.79 -4.40
CA GLY A 313 -2.36 18.67 -4.56
C GLY A 313 -2.71 17.94 -3.25
N MET A 314 -1.90 18.12 -2.20
CA MET A 314 -2.15 17.58 -0.87
C MET A 314 -3.17 18.46 -0.13
N LYS A 315 -4.34 17.91 0.18
CA LYS A 315 -5.50 18.65 0.71
C LYS A 315 -5.84 18.30 2.15
N ALA A 316 -5.42 17.14 2.64
CA ALA A 316 -5.65 16.74 4.03
C ALA A 316 -4.71 17.50 4.97
N ALA A 317 -5.14 17.66 6.22
CA ALA A 317 -4.40 18.42 7.21
C ALA A 317 -3.01 17.81 7.47
N ASN A 318 -2.05 18.69 7.76
CA ASN A 318 -0.67 18.37 8.13
C ASN A 318 0.19 17.65 7.07
N ALA A 319 -0.31 17.38 5.86
CA ALA A 319 0.38 16.56 4.86
C ALA A 319 1.83 17.01 4.58
N LYS A 320 2.03 18.31 4.33
CA LYS A 320 3.37 18.88 4.13
C LYS A 320 4.30 18.67 5.34
N LYS A 321 3.79 18.92 6.55
CA LYS A 321 4.58 18.77 7.79
C LYS A 321 4.99 17.31 8.02
N ASP A 322 4.10 16.37 7.69
CA ASP A 322 4.40 14.95 7.79
C ASP A 322 5.50 14.55 6.82
N TYR A 323 5.48 15.05 5.59
CA TYR A 323 6.55 14.82 4.61
C TYR A 323 7.88 15.51 4.96
N GLU A 324 7.85 16.70 5.56
CA GLU A 324 9.05 17.32 6.12
C GLU A 324 9.69 16.43 7.22
N LYS A 325 8.86 15.83 8.07
CA LYS A 325 9.30 14.88 9.12
C LYS A 325 9.74 13.55 8.52
N SER A 326 9.04 13.05 7.49
CA SER A 326 9.37 11.81 6.81
C SER A 326 10.69 11.90 6.06
N LEU A 327 10.93 12.98 5.31
CA LEU A 327 12.22 13.22 4.65
C LEU A 327 13.39 13.09 5.64
N LYS A 328 13.27 13.77 6.78
CA LYS A 328 14.29 13.71 7.84
C LYS A 328 14.43 12.28 8.39
N ARG A 329 13.31 11.62 8.71
CA ARG A 329 13.28 10.28 9.31
C ARG A 329 13.87 9.22 8.37
N GLN A 330 13.60 9.30 7.08
CA GLN A 330 14.13 8.38 6.07
C GLN A 330 15.65 8.52 5.95
N ILE A 331 16.18 9.76 5.92
CA ILE A 331 17.64 9.99 5.91
C ILE A 331 18.28 9.43 7.19
N GLU A 332 17.67 9.66 8.36
CA GLU A 332 18.13 9.09 9.63
C GLU A 332 18.15 7.54 9.60
N MET A 333 17.15 6.91 8.97
CA MET A 333 17.08 5.45 8.82
C MET A 333 18.22 4.93 7.95
N TYR A 334 18.50 5.55 6.80
CA TYR A 334 19.64 5.16 5.95
C TYR A 334 20.97 5.26 6.71
N LEU A 335 21.19 6.36 7.45
CA LEU A 335 22.40 6.51 8.26
C LEU A 335 22.51 5.47 9.37
N TRP A 336 21.39 5.12 10.00
CA TRP A 336 21.34 4.09 11.04
C TRP A 336 21.61 2.68 10.51
N LEU A 337 21.13 2.36 9.31
CA LEU A 337 21.26 1.04 8.69
C LEU A 337 22.56 0.83 7.93
N GLN A 338 23.40 1.86 7.79
CA GLN A 338 24.65 1.74 7.05
C GLN A 338 25.62 0.79 7.76
N SER A 339 25.95 -0.31 7.08
CA SER A 339 26.95 -1.26 7.58
C SER A 339 28.35 -0.65 7.55
N GLN A 340 29.29 -1.24 8.29
CA GLN A 340 30.70 -0.81 8.28
C GLN A 340 31.34 -0.86 6.89
N GLN A 341 30.83 -1.73 6.00
CA GLN A 341 31.33 -1.91 4.65
C GLN A 341 30.67 -0.99 3.63
N GLY A 342 29.61 -0.26 4.00
CA GLY A 342 28.90 0.69 3.13
C GLY A 342 27.45 0.31 2.79
N PRO A 343 27.11 -0.95 2.44
CA PRO A 343 25.73 -1.34 2.14
C PRO A 343 24.77 -1.10 3.31
N PHE A 344 23.49 -0.89 3.01
CA PHE A 344 22.44 -0.71 4.02
C PHE A 344 21.83 -2.06 4.43
N ALA A 345 21.62 -2.23 5.73
CA ALA A 345 20.89 -3.36 6.30
C ALA A 345 19.35 -3.21 6.11
N GLY A 346 18.58 -4.26 6.41
CA GLY A 346 17.15 -4.35 6.07
C GLY A 346 16.27 -3.20 6.56
N GLY A 347 15.99 -3.11 7.85
CA GLY A 347 15.08 -2.09 8.36
C GLY A 347 14.68 -2.24 9.82
N CYS A 348 13.44 -1.88 10.13
CA CYS A 348 12.89 -1.93 11.48
C CYS A 348 11.41 -2.32 11.51
N THR A 349 10.95 -2.75 12.68
CA THR A 349 9.54 -3.05 12.94
C THR A 349 9.06 -2.48 14.27
N ASN A 350 7.82 -1.99 14.29
CA ASN A 350 7.10 -1.69 15.53
C ASN A 350 6.42 -2.94 16.13
N SER A 351 6.16 -3.97 15.32
CA SER A 351 5.47 -5.20 15.71
C SER A 351 6.42 -6.39 15.58
N TRP A 352 7.15 -6.68 16.65
CA TRP A 352 8.09 -7.80 16.65
C TRP A 352 7.38 -9.11 16.32
N ARG A 353 7.86 -9.79 15.26
CA ARG A 353 7.26 -10.98 14.65
C ARG A 353 5.78 -10.83 14.26
N GLY A 354 5.34 -9.58 14.04
CA GLY A 354 3.96 -9.24 13.70
C GLY A 354 2.93 -9.52 14.81
N ARG A 355 3.39 -9.61 16.06
CA ARG A 355 2.53 -9.86 17.24
C ARG A 355 2.79 -8.89 18.39
N TYR A 356 3.49 -7.79 18.12
CA TYR A 356 3.89 -6.80 19.13
C TYR A 356 4.53 -7.46 20.36
N GLU A 357 5.34 -8.51 20.16
CA GLU A 357 6.05 -9.16 21.26
C GLU A 357 7.11 -8.22 21.86
N ALA A 358 7.50 -8.49 23.11
CA ALA A 358 8.64 -7.82 23.73
C ALA A 358 9.91 -8.04 22.91
N TYR A 359 10.68 -6.98 22.70
CA TYR A 359 11.94 -7.04 21.97
C TYR A 359 12.97 -7.81 22.82
N PRO A 360 13.92 -8.52 22.17
CA PRO A 360 15.04 -9.11 22.90
C PRO A 360 15.80 -8.06 23.72
N SER A 361 16.29 -8.43 24.90
CA SER A 361 17.03 -7.51 25.77
C SER A 361 18.26 -6.95 25.06
N GLY A 362 18.39 -5.61 25.01
CA GLY A 362 19.50 -4.92 24.36
C GLY A 362 19.44 -4.93 22.83
N HIS A 363 18.32 -5.33 22.24
CA HIS A 363 18.13 -5.28 20.78
C HIS A 363 18.19 -3.84 20.27
N ALA A 364 18.78 -3.65 19.09
CA ALA A 364 18.94 -2.32 18.51
C ALA A 364 17.59 -1.72 18.10
N THR A 365 17.39 -0.43 18.37
CA THR A 365 16.16 0.29 18.05
C THR A 365 16.42 1.56 17.26
N PHE A 366 15.48 1.92 16.40
CA PHE A 366 15.39 3.19 15.68
C PHE A 366 14.06 3.86 16.01
N TYR A 367 14.08 4.98 16.75
CA TYR A 367 12.85 5.59 17.28
C TYR A 367 11.94 4.55 17.94
N ASP A 368 12.50 3.75 18.84
CA ASP A 368 11.82 2.65 19.56
C ASP A 368 11.28 1.49 18.70
N MET A 369 11.49 1.48 17.38
CA MET A 369 11.21 0.32 16.52
C MET A 369 12.42 -0.62 16.47
N ALA A 370 12.20 -1.92 16.59
CA ALA A 370 13.26 -2.94 16.63
C ALA A 370 13.90 -3.16 15.26
N TYR A 371 15.23 -3.28 15.20
CA TYR A 371 15.96 -3.65 13.99
C TYR A 371 15.56 -5.03 13.45
N VAL A 372 15.39 -5.15 12.12
CA VAL A 372 15.13 -6.41 11.44
C VAL A 372 16.03 -6.52 10.22
N ALA A 373 16.76 -7.64 10.10
CA ALA A 373 17.66 -7.89 8.96
C ALA A 373 16.89 -8.13 7.65
N HIS A 374 15.73 -8.78 7.74
CA HIS A 374 14.84 -9.08 6.63
C HIS A 374 13.40 -8.67 6.99
N PRO A 375 13.05 -7.37 6.91
CA PRO A 375 11.68 -6.93 7.13
C PRO A 375 10.71 -7.66 6.19
N VAL A 376 9.57 -8.11 6.75
CA VAL A 376 8.44 -8.73 6.05
C VAL A 376 8.67 -10.15 5.54
N TYR A 377 9.67 -10.39 4.68
CA TYR A 377 9.86 -11.71 4.05
C TYR A 377 11.19 -12.36 4.43
N ALA A 378 11.13 -13.66 4.73
CA ALA A 378 12.24 -14.52 5.13
C ALA A 378 12.58 -15.61 4.10
N ASP A 379 11.68 -15.90 3.14
CA ASP A 379 11.90 -16.87 2.06
C ASP A 379 11.74 -16.30 0.63
N PRO A 380 12.83 -15.79 0.01
CA PRO A 380 14.12 -15.51 0.62
C PRO A 380 14.07 -14.27 1.52
N GLY A 381 15.06 -14.12 2.39
CA GLY A 381 15.21 -12.90 3.20
C GLY A 381 15.20 -11.63 2.34
N SER A 382 14.29 -10.70 2.63
CA SER A 382 13.99 -9.52 1.81
C SER A 382 15.24 -8.69 1.43
N ASN A 383 16.19 -8.55 2.35
CA ASN A 383 17.42 -7.78 2.15
C ASN A 383 18.62 -8.63 1.66
N HIS A 384 18.39 -9.83 1.12
CA HIS A 384 19.40 -10.58 0.36
C HIS A 384 19.49 -10.12 -1.11
N TRP A 385 18.46 -9.43 -1.59
CA TRP A 385 18.44 -8.87 -2.93
C TRP A 385 19.26 -7.58 -2.97
N ILE A 386 20.16 -7.47 -3.95
CA ILE A 386 21.06 -6.31 -4.13
C ILE A 386 20.36 -5.13 -4.84
N GLY A 387 19.25 -5.40 -5.53
CA GLY A 387 18.58 -4.46 -6.43
C GLY A 387 17.94 -3.26 -5.77
#